data_AF-A0A7W1DKI6-F1
#
_entry.id   AF-A0A7W1DKI6-F1
#
_cell.length_a   1.000
_cell.length_b   1.000
_cell.length_c   1.000
_cell.angle_alpha   90.00
_cell.angle_beta   90.00
_cell.angle_gamma   90.00
#
_symmetry.space_group_name_H-M   'P 1'
#
loop_
_entity.id
_entity.type
_entity.pdbx_description
1 polymer ?
#
loop_
_entity_poly.entity_id
_entity_poly.type
_entity_poly.pdbx_seq_one_letter_code
_entity_poly.pdbx_strand_id
1 'polypeptide(L)' 'MNQSTQILEPLVKQWAVLLTTYRRDGTPVGTAVNIVVEGDLAYFRTWATAWKLRRIRNNPEVEFAPS' A
#
# COMPACT_ATOMS: atom_id res chain seq x y z
N MET A 1 -20.32 10.99 -0.98
CA MET A 1 -19.29 10.01 -1.35
C MET A 1 -18.16 10.77 -2.03
N ASN A 2 -16.92 10.75 -1.51
CA ASN A 2 -15.79 11.35 -2.22
C ASN A 2 -15.17 10.31 -3.19
N GLN A 3 -14.39 10.78 -4.16
CA GLN A 3 -13.78 9.93 -5.20
C GLN A 3 -12.88 8.84 -4.59
N SER A 4 -12.15 9.16 -3.52
CA SER A 4 -11.28 8.21 -2.83
C SER A 4 -12.05 7.06 -2.18
N THR A 5 -13.25 7.30 -1.63
CA THR A 5 -14.13 6.23 -1.13
C THR A 5 -14.50 5.25 -2.25
N GLN A 6 -14.86 5.76 -3.44
CA GLN A 6 -15.22 4.90 -4.59
C GLN A 6 -14.04 4.08 -5.11
N ILE A 7 -12.82 4.64 -5.04
CA ILE A 7 -11.59 3.94 -5.46
C ILE A 7 -11.24 2.79 -4.49
N LEU A 8 -11.44 2.99 -3.19
CA LEU A 8 -11.07 2.01 -2.17
C LEU A 8 -12.16 0.98 -1.86
N GLU A 9 -13.43 1.26 -2.20
CA GLU A 9 -14.57 0.36 -1.98
C GLU A 9 -14.33 -1.08 -2.50
N PRO A 10 -13.73 -1.32 -3.69
CA PRO A 10 -13.46 -2.67 -4.16
C PRO A 10 -12.45 -3.44 -3.30
N LEU A 11 -11.61 -2.74 -2.54
CA LEU A 11 -10.54 -3.33 -1.72
C LEU A 11 -11.01 -3.77 -0.34
N VAL A 12 -12.21 -3.37 0.10
CA VAL A 12 -12.79 -3.73 1.41
C VAL A 12 -12.89 -5.24 1.62
N LYS A 13 -13.11 -6.00 0.53
CA LYS A 13 -13.24 -7.47 0.58
C LYS A 13 -11.93 -8.21 0.27
N GLN A 14 -10.85 -7.50 -0.01
CA GLN A 14 -9.58 -8.11 -0.37
C GLN A 14 -8.79 -8.48 0.89
N TRP A 15 -8.28 -9.71 0.92
CA TRP A 15 -7.36 -10.13 1.97
C TRP A 15 -6.02 -9.37 1.89
N ALA A 16 -5.52 -9.17 0.68
CA ALA A 16 -4.25 -8.52 0.44
C ALA A 16 -4.25 -7.68 -0.84
N VAL A 17 -3.31 -6.74 -0.89
CA VAL A 17 -2.95 -5.96 -2.07
C VAL A 17 -1.48 -6.13 -2.38
N LEU A 18 -1.10 -5.98 -3.64
CA LEU A 18 0.29 -5.82 -4.02
C LEU A 18 0.70 -4.39 -3.74
N LEU A 19 1.53 -4.15 -2.72
CA LEU A 19 2.12 -2.85 -2.43
C LEU A 19 3.48 -2.73 -3.13
N THR A 20 3.59 -1.79 -4.06
CA THR A 20 4.85 -1.45 -4.74
C THR A 20 5.51 -0.26 -4.05
N THR A 21 6.77 -0.45 -3.67
CA THR A 21 7.62 0.57 -3.04
C THR A 21 8.90 0.73 -3.85
N TYR A 22 9.49 1.92 -3.85
CA TYR A 22 10.64 2.20 -4.71
C TYR A 22 11.94 2.21 -3.93
N ARG A 23 12.99 1.60 -4.49
CA ARG A 23 14.36 1.76 -4.02
C ARG A 23 14.81 3.21 -4.26
N ARG A 24 15.96 3.58 -3.68
CA ARG A 24 16.55 4.92 -3.87
C ARG A 24 16.84 5.24 -5.34
N ASP A 25 17.13 4.23 -6.15
CA ASP A 25 17.37 4.34 -7.59
C ASP A 25 16.08 4.32 -8.43
N GLY A 26 14.90 4.31 -7.80
CA GLY A 26 13.61 4.22 -8.48
C GLY A 26 13.16 2.80 -8.83
N THR A 27 13.97 1.76 -8.59
CA THR A 27 13.56 0.38 -8.90
C THR A 27 12.32 -0.02 -8.09
N PRO A 28 11.22 -0.48 -8.72
CA PRO A 28 10.02 -0.91 -8.02
C PRO A 28 10.22 -2.27 -7.32
N VAL A 29 9.67 -2.40 -6.13
CA VAL A 29 9.65 -3.65 -5.34
C VAL A 29 8.24 -3.89 -4.83
N GLY A 30 7.58 -4.87 -5.43
CA GLY A 30 6.26 -5.35 -5.04
C GLY A 30 6.32 -6.26 -3.80
N THR A 31 5.33 -6.16 -2.93
CA THR A 31 5.12 -7.12 -1.84
C THR A 31 3.65 -7.21 -1.49
N ALA A 32 3.08 -8.42 -1.47
CA ALA A 32 1.74 -8.63 -0.95
C ALA A 32 1.65 -8.21 0.53
N VAL A 33 0.65 -7.42 0.88
CA VAL A 33 0.37 -6.98 2.26
C VAL A 33 -1.11 -7.06 2.54
N ASN A 34 -1.45 -7.39 3.78
CA ASN A 34 -2.84 -7.27 4.25
C ASN A 34 -3.25 -5.80 4.25
N ILE A 35 -4.49 -5.56 3.87
CA ILE A 35 -5.10 -4.23 3.79
C ILE A 35 -6.30 -4.14 4.72
N VAL A 36 -6.52 -2.95 5.29
CA VAL A 36 -7.77 -2.57 5.94
C VAL A 36 -8.20 -1.24 5.33
N VAL A 37 -9.46 -1.16 4.88
CA VAL A 37 -10.05 0.07 4.34
C VAL A 37 -11.05 0.63 5.36
N GLU A 38 -10.91 1.91 5.68
CA GLU A 38 -11.81 2.66 6.56
C GLU A 38 -12.18 3.98 5.87
N GLY A 39 -13.39 4.05 5.31
CA GLY A 39 -13.83 5.20 4.53
C GLY A 39 -12.94 5.43 3.30
N ASP A 40 -12.28 6.58 3.26
CA ASP A 40 -11.36 6.97 2.20
C ASP A 40 -9.88 6.74 2.54
N LEU A 41 -9.60 5.98 3.61
CA LEU A 41 -8.25 5.60 4.03
C LEU A 41 -8.03 4.09 3.86
N ALA A 42 -6.80 3.75 3.48
CA ALA A 42 -6.32 2.38 3.44
C ALA A 42 -5.07 2.23 4.30
N TYR A 43 -5.06 1.21 5.14
CA TYR A 43 -3.98 0.91 6.07
C TYR A 43 -3.35 -0.43 5.75
N PHE A 44 -2.04 -0.50 5.94
CA PHE A 44 -1.27 -1.74 5.95
C PHE A 44 -0.34 -1.73 7.17
N ARG A 45 -0.07 -2.92 7.72
CA ARG A 45 0.86 -3.09 8.84
C ARG A 45 2.14 -3.76 8.39
N THR A 46 3.27 -3.32 8.95
CA THR A 46 4.55 -3.98 8.74
C THR A 46 5.46 -3.80 9.96
N TRP A 47 6.47 -4.64 10.08
CA TRP A 47 7.47 -4.53 11.14
C TRP A 47 8.31 -3.25 10.96
N ALA A 48 8.70 -2.62 12.06
CA ALA A 48 9.56 -1.42 12.04
C ALA A 48 10.93 -1.68 11.36
N THR A 49 11.37 -2.93 11.32
CA THR A 49 12.62 -3.37 10.70
C THR A 49 12.48 -3.73 9.22
N ALA A 50 11.25 -3.74 8.67
CA ALA A 50 11.01 -4.17 7.30
C ALA A 50 11.65 -3.22 6.27
N TRP A 51 12.26 -3.79 5.23
CA TRP A 51 12.88 -3.02 4.15
C TRP A 51 11.91 -2.09 3.43
N LYS A 52 10.63 -2.46 3.31
CA LYS A 52 9.60 -1.60 2.71
C LYS A 52 9.35 -0.33 3.52
N LEU A 53 9.42 -0.40 4.85
CA LEU A 53 9.30 0.79 5.69
C LEU A 53 10.50 1.73 5.50
N ARG A 54 11.71 1.17 5.36
CA ARG A 54 12.91 1.96 5.03
C ARG A 54 12.77 2.65 3.67
N ARG A 55 12.22 1.96 2.67
CA ARG A 55 11.93 2.53 1.35
C ARG A 55 10.88 3.65 1.42
N ILE A 56 9.75 3.41 2.08
CA ILE A 56 8.67 4.41 2.25
C ILE A 56 9.15 5.66 2.99
N ARG A 57 10.01 5.49 4.01
CA ARG A 57 10.63 6.64 4.70
C ARG A 57 11.52 7.48 3.80
N ASN A 58 12.18 6.87 2.80
CA ASN A 58 13.04 7.56 1.85
C ASN A 58 12.25 8.13 0.66
N ASN A 59 11.24 7.42 0.19
CA ASN A 59 10.31 7.83 -0.85
C ASN A 59 8.89 7.41 -0.43
N PRO A 60 8.01 8.34 -0.01
CA PRO A 60 6.67 8.02 0.47
C PRO A 60 5.69 7.66 -0.66
N GLU A 61 6.06 7.86 -1.93
CA GLU A 61 5.24 7.43 -3.05
C GLU A 61 5.18 5.91 -3.13
N VAL A 62 3.96 5.40 -3.28
CA VAL A 62 3.67 3.97 -3.39
C VAL A 62 2.54 3.76 -4.38
N GLU A 63 2.56 2.60 -5.03
CA GLU A 63 1.42 2.10 -5.80
C GLU A 63 0.85 0.87 -5.08
N PHE A 64 -0.45 0.65 -5.24
CA PHE A 64 -1.07 -0.59 -4.81
C PHE A 64 -2.10 -1.05 -5.83
N ALA A 65 -2.22 -2.37 -5.96
CA ALA A 65 -3.19 -3.02 -6.83
C ALA A 65 -3.81 -4.23 -6.12
N PRO A 66 -5.00 -4.69 -6.53
CA PRO A 66 -5.49 -6.01 -6.16
C PRO A 66 -4.41 -7.08 -6.41
N SER A 67 -4.23 -7.99 -5.45
CA SER A 67 -3.25 -9.08 -5.56
C SER A 67 -3.80 -10.31 -6.26
#